data_AF-A0A969KY78-F1
#
_entry.id   AF-A0A969KY78-F1
#
_cell.length_a   1.000
_cell.length_b   1.000
_cell.length_c   1.000
_cell.angle_alpha   90.00
_cell.angle_beta   90.00
_cell.angle_gamma   90.00
#
_symmetry.space_group_name_H-M   'P 1'
#
loop_
_entity.id
_entity.type
_entity.pdbx_description
1 polymer ?
#
loop_
_entity_poly.entity_id
_entity_poly.type
_entity_poly.pdbx_seq_one_letter_code
_entity_poly.pdbx_strand_id
1 'polypeptide(L)' 'MALVDQPFVKDNDLTIAKLLEKYSKELGGEIKVRRFARFELGAS' A
#
# COMPACT_ATOMS: atom_id res chain seq x y z
N MET A 1 10.73 0.30 -7.55
CA MET A 1 9.61 1.08 -6.98
C MET A 1 8.82 0.15 -6.05
N ALA A 2 8.74 0.42 -4.75
CA ALA A 2 8.02 -0.44 -3.80
C ALA A 2 6.56 -0.01 -3.66
N LEU A 3 5.63 -0.96 -3.50
CA LEU A 3 4.18 -0.70 -3.37
C LEU A 3 3.84 0.19 -2.16
N VAL A 4 4.58 0.04 -1.07
CA VAL A 4 4.31 0.75 0.20
C VAL A 4 4.58 2.25 0.13
N ASP A 5 5.51 2.68 -0.73
CA ASP A 5 5.87 4.08 -0.94
C ASP A 5 4.98 4.79 -1.98
N GLN A 6 4.11 4.03 -2.68
CA GLN A 6 3.23 4.60 -3.69
C GLN A 6 2.12 5.44 -3.04
N PRO A 7 1.68 6.53 -3.72
CA PRO A 7 0.49 7.24 -3.33
C PRO A 7 -0.73 6.32 -3.44
N PHE A 8 -1.68 6.48 -2.53
CA PHE A 8 -2.91 5.73 -2.51
C PHE A 8 -3.84 6.26 -3.61
N VAL A 9 -4.34 5.38 -4.47
CA VAL A 9 -5.12 5.77 -5.65
C VAL A 9 -6.39 6.60 -5.34
N LYS A 10 -6.96 6.46 -4.13
CA LYS A 10 -8.14 7.22 -3.72
C LYS A 10 -7.80 8.55 -3.02
N ASP A 11 -6.55 8.73 -2.59
CA ASP A 11 -6.07 9.90 -1.86
C ASP A 11 -4.56 10.01 -2.06
N ASN A 12 -4.14 10.87 -2.99
CA ASN A 12 -2.73 10.97 -3.41
C ASN A 12 -1.83 11.63 -2.35
N ASP A 13 -2.41 12.23 -1.30
CA ASP A 13 -1.67 12.79 -0.15
C ASP A 13 -1.23 11.70 0.84
N LEU A 14 -1.83 10.51 0.76
CA LEU A 14 -1.52 9.35 1.58
C LEU A 14 -0.70 8.32 0.79
N THR A 15 0.34 7.77 1.41
CA THR A 15 1.03 6.58 0.89
C THR A 15 0.37 5.30 1.40
N ILE A 16 0.58 4.18 0.71
CA ILE A 16 0.11 2.86 1.17
C ILE A 16 0.64 2.53 2.57
N ALA A 17 1.88 2.89 2.90
CA ALA A 17 2.45 2.74 4.24
C ALA A 17 1.64 3.50 5.30
N LYS A 18 1.36 4.79 5.09
CA LYS A 18 0.58 5.62 6.02
C LYS A 18 -0.84 5.10 6.20
N LEU A 19 -1.43 4.55 5.13
CA LEU A 19 -2.76 3.94 5.18
C LEU A 19 -2.78 2.71 6.09
N LEU A 20 -1.78 1.83 5.96
CA LEU A 20 -1.64 0.63 6.79
C LEU A 20 -1.43 0.98 8.26
N GLU A 21 -0.61 1.99 8.56
CA GLU A 21 -0.40 2.48 9.92
C GLU A 21 -1.68 3.04 10.55
N LYS A 22 -2.44 3.83 9.78
CA LYS A 22 -3.73 4.40 10.23
C LYS A 22 -4.70 3.30 10.66
N TYR A 23 -4.90 2.30 9.80
CA TYR A 23 -5.81 1.20 10.11
C TYR A 23 -5.26 0.25 11.19
N SER A 24 -3.94 0.08 11.28
CA SER A 24 -3.33 -0.71 12.36
C SER A 24 -3.65 -0.10 13.73
N LYS A 25 -3.59 1.23 13.84
CA LYS A 25 -3.95 1.97 15.05
C LYS A 25 -5.44 1.92 15.37
N GLU A 26 -6.29 2.06 14.34
CA GLU A 26 -7.75 2.03 14.50
C GLU A 26 -8.27 0.66 14.93
N LEU A 27 -7.70 -0.42 14.40
CA LEU A 27 -8.14 -1.80 14.63
C LEU A 27 -7.38 -2.51 15.76
N GLY A 28 -6.34 -1.87 16.32
CA GLY A 28 -5.57 -2.42 17.44
C GLY A 28 -4.72 -3.65 17.09
N GLY A 29 -4.26 -3.76 15.84
CA GLY A 29 -3.46 -4.90 15.38
C GLY A 29 -2.51 -4.54 14.23
N GLU A 30 -1.45 -5.33 14.03
CA GLU A 30 -0.48 -5.10 12.95
C GLU A 30 -1.07 -5.46 11.58
N ILE A 31 -1.17 -4.48 10.69
CA ILE A 31 -1.59 -4.69 9.30
C ILE A 31 -0.39 -4.50 8.38
N LYS A 32 -0.06 -5.53 7.60
CA LYS A 32 1.04 -5.51 6.63
C LYS A 32 0.68 -6.19 5.32
N VAL A 33 1.23 -5.68 4.22
CA VAL A 33 1.16 -6.36 2.91
C VAL A 33 2.12 -7.54 2.95
N ARG A 34 1.59 -8.78 2.91
CA ARG A 34 2.44 -9.98 2.91
C ARG A 34 3.09 -10.26 1.57
N ARG A 35 2.31 -10.16 0.48
CA ARG A 35 2.74 -10.45 -0.90
C ARG A 35 1.88 -9.65 -1.86
N PHE A 36 2.45 -9.23 -2.98
CA PHE A 36 1.72 -8.63 -4.10
C PHE A 36 2.36 -9.11 -5.41
N ALA A 37 1.57 -9.12 -6.48
CA ALA A 37 2.06 -9.36 -7.83
C ALA A 37 1.43 -8.30 -8.76
N ARG A 38 2.22 -7.76 -9.68
CA ARG A 38 1.76 -6.86 -10.73
C ARG A 38 2.12 -7.48 -12.06
N PHE A 39 1.11 -7.84 -12.84
CA PHE A 39 1.28 -8.33 -14.20
C PHE A 39 0.95 -7.18 -15.14
N GLU A 40 1.89 -6.84 -16.02
CA GLU A 40 1.73 -5.83 -17.05
C GLU A 40 1.97 -6.51 -18.39
N LEU A 41 0.94 -6.54 -19.24
CA LEU A 41 1.04 -7.14 -20.56
C LEU A 41 1.91 -6.23 -21.44
N GLY A 42 3.05 -6.75 -21.91
CA GLY A 42 3.95 -6.03 -22.81
C GLY A 42 5.04 -5.18 -22.14
N ALA A 43 5.39 -5.45 -20.87
CA ALA A 43 6.53 -4.81 -20.22
C ALA A 43 7.81 -5.03 -21.06
N SER A 44 8.24 -3.98 -21.77
CA SER A 44 9.45 -3.91 -22.60
C SER A 44 10.36 -2.82 -22.07
#